data_AF-A0A966RQK1-F1
#
_entry.id   AF-A0A966RQK1-F1
#
_cell.length_a   1.000
_cell.length_b   1.000
_cell.length_c   1.000
_cell.angle_alpha   90.00
_cell.angle_beta   90.00
_cell.angle_gamma   90.00
#
_symmetry.space_group_name_H-M   'P 1'
#
loop_
_entity.id
_entity.type
_entity.pdbx_description
1 polymer ?
#
loop_
_entity_poly.entity_id
_entity_poly.type
_entity_poly.pdbx_seq_one_letter_code
_entity_poly.pdbx_strand_id
1 'polypeptide(L)'
;MAIWSDFHSDVALHVPACPNPLIDQALCRSAFEFFKRTKAWTVWLEPITMAASHQSYELEPPEDTAIVSIQKATLNGHALPVAAFRLLGKNPQSQSLRERALISTDRSTVSVLQAQGAKTKLEIQAVI
;
A
#
# COMPACT_ATOMS: atom_id res chain seq x y z
N MET A 1 7.42 23.18 6.93
CA MET A 1 6.52 22.10 6.49
C MET A 1 5.12 22.55 6.87
N ALA A 2 4.18 22.57 5.93
CA ALA A 2 2.80 22.89 6.26
C ALA A 2 2.19 21.72 7.05
N ILE A 3 1.41 22.03 8.07
CA ILE A 3 0.66 21.06 8.85
C ILE A 3 -0.79 21.03 8.36
N TRP A 4 -1.51 19.94 8.65
CA TRP A 4 -2.85 19.72 8.13
C TRP A 4 -3.85 20.84 8.47
N SER A 5 -3.69 21.46 9.65
CA SER A 5 -4.50 22.58 10.11
C SER A 5 -4.28 23.88 9.32
N ASP A 6 -3.16 24.02 8.61
CA ASP A 6 -2.88 25.22 7.81
C ASP A 6 -3.90 25.37 6.66
N PHE A 7 -4.50 24.26 6.20
CA PHE A 7 -5.53 24.26 5.17
C PHE A 7 -6.92 24.70 5.69
N HIS A 8 -7.12 24.80 7.00
CA HIS A 8 -8.44 25.13 7.57
C HIS A 8 -8.90 26.53 7.16
N SER A 9 -7.99 27.51 7.15
CA SER A 9 -8.30 28.88 6.74
C SER A 9 -8.76 28.93 5.29
N ASP A 10 -8.14 28.14 4.42
CA ASP A 10 -8.44 28.14 2.98
C ASP A 10 -9.81 27.52 2.73
N VAL A 11 -10.15 26.43 3.44
CA VAL A 11 -11.46 25.77 3.33
C VAL A 11 -12.57 26.60 3.99
N ALA A 12 -12.30 27.25 5.12
CA ALA A 12 -13.28 28.04 5.86
C ALA A 12 -13.82 29.23 5.06
N LEU A 13 -13.06 29.76 4.10
CA LEU A 13 -13.51 30.79 3.17
C LEU A 13 -14.66 30.31 2.27
N HIS A 14 -14.66 29.02 1.92
CA HIS A 14 -15.67 28.42 1.04
C HIS A 14 -16.84 27.81 1.81
N VAL A 15 -16.59 27.31 3.03
CA VAL A 15 -17.60 26.67 3.87
C VAL A 15 -17.53 27.24 5.29
N PRO A 16 -18.08 28.45 5.51
CA PRO A 16 -18.05 29.08 6.82
C PRO A 16 -18.84 28.26 7.84
N ALA A 17 -18.38 28.26 9.10
CA ALA A 17 -18.93 27.49 10.22
C ALA A 17 -18.85 25.95 10.10
N CYS A 18 -18.10 25.42 9.12
CA CYS A 18 -17.78 23.99 9.09
C CYS A 18 -16.87 23.62 10.29
N PRO A 19 -17.21 22.60 11.09
CA PRO A 19 -16.33 22.16 12.17
C PRO A 19 -14.99 21.64 11.63
N ASN A 20 -13.87 22.05 12.25
CA ASN A 20 -12.52 21.60 11.86
C ASN A 20 -12.38 20.07 11.70
N PRO A 21 -12.94 19.22 12.58
CA PRO A 21 -12.86 17.77 12.40
C PRO A 21 -13.49 17.26 11.10
N LEU A 22 -14.53 17.95 10.60
CA LEU A 22 -15.17 17.59 9.32
C LEU A 22 -14.32 18.05 8.14
N ILE A 23 -13.66 19.21 8.25
CA ILE A 23 -12.67 19.68 7.27
C ILE A 23 -11.52 18.67 7.18
N ASP A 24 -10.98 18.24 8.31
CA ASP A 24 -9.89 17.25 8.37
C ASP A 24 -10.28 15.95 7.67
N GLN A 25 -11.46 15.41 7.99
CA GLN A 25 -11.95 14.19 7.38
C GLN A 25 -12.11 14.33 5.85
N ALA A 26 -12.66 15.46 5.39
CA ALA A 26 -12.87 15.72 3.97
C ALA A 26 -11.56 15.89 3.20
N LEU A 27 -10.59 16.61 3.78
CA LEU A 27 -9.25 16.73 3.25
C LEU A 27 -8.58 15.34 3.18
N CYS A 28 -8.66 14.53 4.23
CA CYS A 28 -7.98 13.23 4.29
C CYS A 28 -8.52 12.30 3.21
N ARG A 29 -9.84 12.27 3.05
CA ARG A 29 -10.50 11.51 1.99
C ARG A 29 -10.12 12.00 0.59
N SER A 30 -10.00 13.30 0.41
CA SER A 30 -9.64 13.90 -0.88
C SER A 30 -8.18 13.60 -1.25
N ALA A 31 -7.27 13.71 -0.30
CA ALA A 31 -5.87 13.34 -0.46
C ALA A 31 -5.72 11.84 -0.78
N PHE A 32 -6.42 10.96 -0.04
CA PHE A 32 -6.43 9.53 -0.30
C PHE A 32 -6.88 9.22 -1.73
N GLU A 33 -7.98 9.82 -2.20
CA GLU A 33 -8.46 9.62 -3.57
C GLU A 33 -7.50 10.22 -4.61
N PHE A 34 -6.85 11.35 -4.32
CA PHE A 34 -5.85 11.95 -5.19
C PHE A 34 -4.64 11.02 -5.36
N PHE A 35 -4.02 10.55 -4.27
CA PHE A 35 -2.86 9.67 -4.33
C PHE A 35 -3.20 8.30 -4.93
N LYS A 36 -4.38 7.77 -4.65
CA LYS A 36 -4.89 6.54 -5.28
C LYS A 36 -4.97 6.65 -6.81
N ARG A 37 -5.40 7.80 -7.33
CA ARG A 37 -5.58 8.03 -8.79
C ARG A 37 -4.27 8.38 -9.48
N THR A 38 -3.51 9.31 -8.90
CA THR A 38 -2.31 9.87 -9.52
C THR A 38 -1.07 9.02 -9.24
N LYS A 39 -1.07 8.26 -8.15
CA LYS A 39 0.10 7.54 -7.63
C LYS A 39 1.30 8.47 -7.38
N ALA A 40 1.03 9.76 -7.17
CA ALA A 40 2.06 10.80 -7.06
C ALA A 40 3.00 10.56 -5.87
N TRP A 41 2.49 9.96 -4.79
CA TRP A 41 3.30 9.56 -3.65
C TRP A 41 3.54 8.05 -3.67
N THR A 42 4.65 7.65 -4.29
CA THR A 42 5.08 6.24 -4.35
C THR A 42 6.43 6.10 -3.69
N VAL A 43 6.56 5.16 -2.76
CA VAL A 43 7.83 4.90 -2.05
C VAL A 43 8.17 3.42 -2.03
N TRP A 44 9.45 3.13 -1.83
CA TRP A 44 9.89 1.80 -1.45
C TRP A 44 9.80 1.68 0.07
N LEU A 45 9.10 0.65 0.55
CA LEU A 45 9.01 0.32 1.97
C LEU A 45 10.32 -0.31 2.44
N GLU A 46 10.49 -0.37 3.76
CA GLU A 46 11.64 -1.06 4.34
C GLU A 46 11.66 -2.54 3.92
N PRO A 47 12.82 -3.06 3.47
CA PRO A 47 12.89 -4.43 3.02
C PRO A 47 12.63 -5.44 4.13
N ILE A 48 11.79 -6.42 3.82
CA ILE A 48 11.44 -7.50 4.74
C ILE A 48 12.37 -8.68 4.49
N THR A 49 13.01 -9.18 5.56
CA THR A 49 13.80 -10.41 5.49
C THR A 49 12.87 -11.61 5.71
N MET A 50 12.72 -12.44 4.69
CA MET A 50 11.83 -13.59 4.71
C MET A 50 12.46 -14.79 5.43
N ALA A 51 11.63 -15.48 6.22
CA ALA A 51 11.98 -16.74 6.89
C ALA A 51 11.34 -17.92 6.15
N ALA A 52 12.06 -19.05 6.04
CA ALA A 52 11.61 -20.21 5.26
C ALA A 52 10.29 -20.84 5.75
N SER A 53 9.91 -20.61 7.01
CA SER A 53 8.68 -21.12 7.63
C SER A 53 7.48 -20.16 7.55
N HIS A 54 7.67 -18.91 7.11
CA HIS A 54 6.61 -17.90 7.08
C HIS A 54 6.22 -17.55 5.64
N GLN A 55 4.92 -17.62 5.36
CA GLN A 55 4.34 -17.23 4.07
C GLN A 55 3.64 -15.88 4.13
N SER A 56 3.39 -15.33 5.31
CA SER A 56 2.72 -14.03 5.50
C SER A 56 3.60 -13.08 6.32
N TYR A 57 3.62 -11.83 5.90
CA TYR A 57 4.42 -10.76 6.48
C TYR A 57 3.56 -9.51 6.66
N GLU A 58 3.78 -8.80 7.76
CA GLU A 58 3.16 -7.51 8.03
C GLU A 58 3.93 -6.40 7.30
N LEU A 59 3.19 -5.42 6.78
CA LEU A 59 3.72 -4.23 6.14
C LEU A 59 3.69 -3.09 7.14
N GLU A 60 4.86 -2.50 7.36
CA GLU A 60 4.98 -1.29 8.15
C GLU A 60 4.96 -0.07 7.23
N PRO A 61 3.87 0.74 7.23
CA PRO A 61 3.89 2.03 6.57
C PRO A 61 4.85 2.98 7.29
N PRO A 62 5.40 3.98 6.58
CA PRO A 62 6.05 5.12 7.22
C PRO A 62 5.16 5.82 8.25
N GLU A 63 5.78 6.51 9.21
CA GLU A 63 5.10 7.19 10.31
C GLU A 63 3.98 8.13 9.82
N ASP A 64 2.83 8.08 10.50
CA ASP A 64 1.61 8.85 10.20
C ASP A 64 1.05 8.67 8.77
N THR A 65 1.32 7.52 8.15
CA THR A 65 0.82 7.23 6.79
C THR A 65 0.06 5.91 6.68
N ALA A 66 -0.63 5.70 5.55
CA ALA A 66 -1.38 4.48 5.27
C ALA A 66 -1.12 3.98 3.85
N ILE A 67 -0.98 2.66 3.68
CA ILE A 67 -0.77 2.08 2.34
C ILE A 67 -2.09 2.10 1.56
N VAL A 68 -2.09 2.84 0.44
CA VAL A 68 -3.22 2.96 -0.48
C VAL A 68 -3.24 1.80 -1.48
N SER A 69 -2.07 1.44 -2.02
CA SER A 69 -1.94 0.35 -3.00
C SER A 69 -0.50 -0.10 -3.16
N ILE A 70 -0.29 -1.41 -3.20
CA ILE A 70 1.00 -1.99 -3.61
C ILE A 70 1.09 -1.92 -5.15
N GLN A 71 2.22 -1.49 -5.68
CA GLN A 71 2.45 -1.35 -7.14
C GLN A 71 3.46 -2.36 -7.66
N LYS A 72 4.56 -2.57 -6.94
CA LYS A 72 5.64 -3.48 -7.34
C LYS A 72 6.17 -4.23 -6.14
N ALA A 73 6.72 -5.40 -6.40
CA ALA A 73 7.49 -6.16 -5.43
C ALA A 73 8.71 -6.77 -6.12
N THR A 74 9.82 -6.86 -5.41
CA THR A 74 11.01 -7.58 -5.85
C THR A 74 11.41 -8.57 -4.76
N LEU A 75 11.88 -9.74 -5.19
CA LEU A 75 12.39 -10.79 -4.34
C LEU A 75 13.84 -11.05 -4.73
N ASN A 76 14.79 -10.70 -3.86
CA ASN A 76 16.23 -10.70 -4.16
C ASN A 76 16.57 -9.95 -5.46
N GLY A 77 15.90 -8.82 -5.71
CA GLY A 77 16.08 -8.04 -6.93
C GLY A 77 15.35 -8.59 -8.17
N HIS A 78 14.72 -9.76 -8.10
CA HIS A 78 13.87 -10.28 -9.18
C HIS A 78 12.45 -9.75 -9.05
N ALA A 79 11.88 -9.23 -10.15
CA ALA A 79 10.51 -8.73 -10.15
C ALA A 79 9.52 -9.84 -9.81
N LEU A 80 8.67 -9.57 -8.82
CA LEU A 80 7.59 -10.45 -8.40
C LEU A 80 6.27 -9.82 -8.84
N PRO A 81 5.39 -10.56 -9.54
CA PRO A 81 4.07 -10.04 -9.88
C PRO A 81 3.28 -9.75 -8.61
N VAL A 82 2.60 -8.60 -8.57
CA VAL A 82 1.71 -8.22 -7.48
C VAL A 82 0.28 -8.47 -7.94
N ALA A 83 -0.48 -9.25 -7.16
CA ALA A 83 -1.87 -9.57 -7.47
C ALA A 83 -2.78 -9.18 -6.31
N ALA A 84 -3.85 -8.45 -6.60
CA ALA A 84 -4.91 -8.24 -5.62
C ALA A 84 -5.66 -9.55 -5.40
N PHE A 85 -5.89 -9.94 -4.13
CA PHE A 85 -6.55 -11.21 -3.78
C PHE A 85 -7.87 -11.43 -4.55
N ARG A 86 -8.65 -10.36 -4.76
CA ARG A 86 -9.94 -10.41 -5.47
C ARG A 86 -9.84 -10.80 -6.95
N LEU A 87 -8.67 -10.65 -7.57
CA LEU A 87 -8.45 -10.97 -8.99
C LEU A 87 -8.07 -12.44 -9.20
N LEU A 88 -7.73 -13.18 -8.14
CA LEU A 88 -7.21 -14.55 -8.22
C LEU A 88 -8.30 -15.61 -8.40
N GLY A 89 -9.58 -15.24 -8.43
CA GLY A 89 -10.70 -16.17 -8.34
C GLY A 89 -11.39 -16.55 -9.65
N LYS A 90 -11.03 -15.94 -10.80
CA LYS A 90 -11.88 -16.05 -12.02
C LYS A 90 -11.21 -16.63 -13.27
N ASN A 91 -9.88 -16.68 -13.38
CA ASN A 91 -9.21 -17.13 -14.61
C ASN A 91 -8.21 -18.28 -14.37
N PRO A 92 -8.15 -19.30 -15.24
CA PRO A 92 -7.12 -20.34 -15.18
C PRO A 92 -5.68 -19.78 -15.26
N GLN A 93 -5.45 -18.72 -16.05
CA GLN A 93 -4.17 -18.00 -16.09
C GLN A 93 -3.82 -17.28 -14.78
N SER A 94 -4.78 -17.06 -13.88
CA SER A 94 -4.51 -16.52 -12.54
C SER A 94 -4.02 -17.58 -11.55
N GLN A 95 -4.14 -18.88 -11.88
CA GLN A 95 -3.60 -19.96 -11.04
C GLN A 95 -2.06 -19.97 -11.06
N SER A 96 -1.42 -19.73 -12.22
CA SER A 96 0.04 -19.62 -12.29
C SER A 96 0.56 -18.34 -11.59
N LEU A 97 -0.25 -17.28 -11.56
CA LEU A 97 0.04 -16.09 -10.74
C LEU A 97 -0.10 -16.37 -9.24
N ARG A 98 -1.05 -17.20 -8.80
CA ARG A 98 -1.15 -17.60 -7.38
C ARG A 98 0.16 -18.23 -6.89
N GLU A 99 0.85 -19.00 -7.72
CA GLU A 99 2.06 -19.71 -7.30
C GLU A 99 3.29 -18.81 -7.15
N ARG A 100 3.26 -17.60 -7.75
CA ARG A 100 4.45 -16.71 -7.87
C ARG A 100 4.17 -15.24 -7.60
N ALA A 101 2.99 -14.88 -7.09
CA ALA A 101 2.63 -13.49 -6.83
C ALA A 101 2.67 -13.15 -5.34
N LEU A 102 2.97 -11.88 -5.07
CA LEU A 102 2.67 -11.27 -3.78
C LEU A 102 1.18 -10.92 -3.75
N ILE A 103 0.50 -11.38 -2.72
CA ILE A 103 -0.93 -11.19 -2.54
C ILE A 103 -1.14 -10.35 -1.29
N SER A 104 -1.97 -9.32 -1.40
CA SER A 104 -2.45 -8.58 -0.23
C SER A 104 -3.97 -8.55 -0.22
N THR A 105 -4.55 -8.78 0.96
CA THR A 105 -5.99 -8.76 1.23
C THR A 105 -6.45 -7.46 1.86
N ASP A 106 -5.62 -6.86 2.70
CA ASP A 106 -5.93 -5.78 3.64
C ASP A 106 -4.96 -4.58 3.53
N ARG A 107 -3.90 -4.69 2.72
CA ARG A 107 -2.81 -3.71 2.56
C ARG A 107 -1.92 -3.52 3.80
N SER A 108 -2.17 -4.28 4.86
CA SER A 108 -1.32 -4.38 6.06
C SER A 108 -0.57 -5.70 6.09
N THR A 109 -1.06 -6.73 5.41
CA THR A 109 -0.40 -8.02 5.30
C THR A 109 -0.19 -8.42 3.85
N VAL A 110 0.92 -9.11 3.62
CA VAL A 110 1.27 -9.69 2.32
C VAL A 110 1.60 -11.15 2.48
N SER A 111 1.05 -11.97 1.60
CA SER A 111 1.38 -13.38 1.51
C SER A 111 2.19 -13.66 0.25
N VAL A 112 3.30 -14.38 0.40
CA VAL A 112 4.16 -14.85 -0.69
C VAL A 112 4.01 -16.37 -0.77
N LEU A 113 3.44 -16.86 -1.88
CA LEU A 113 3.08 -18.27 -2.05
C LEU A 113 4.19 -19.15 -2.66
N GLN A 114 5.32 -18.57 -3.06
CA GLN A 114 6.44 -19.33 -3.63
C GLN A 114 7.30 -19.92 -2.50
N ALA A 115 7.72 -21.18 -2.61
CA ALA A 115 8.67 -21.82 -1.67
C ALA A 115 9.99 -21.05 -1.65
N GLN A 116 10.38 -20.57 -0.46
CA GLN A 116 11.53 -19.68 -0.28
C GLN A 116 12.75 -20.41 0.29
N GLY A 117 13.94 -20.06 -0.22
CA GLY A 117 15.19 -20.31 0.48
C GLY A 117 15.34 -19.33 1.66
N ALA A 118 16.01 -19.77 2.74
CA ALA A 118 16.29 -18.91 3.90
C ALA A 118 17.07 -17.64 3.50
N LYS A 119 16.72 -16.48 4.10
CA LYS A 119 17.34 -15.14 3.88
C LYS A 119 17.04 -14.48 2.53
N THR A 120 15.83 -14.64 2.02
CA THR A 120 15.34 -13.89 0.86
C THR A 120 14.89 -12.48 1.28
N LYS A 121 15.29 -11.45 0.53
CA LYS A 121 14.95 -10.04 0.75
C LYS A 121 13.75 -9.68 -0.12
N LEU A 122 12.65 -9.26 0.50
CA LEU A 122 11.44 -8.79 -0.16
C LEU A 122 11.41 -7.26 -0.09
N GLU A 123 11.38 -6.59 -1.24
CA GLU A 123 11.24 -5.14 -1.32
C GLU A 123 9.92 -4.82 -2.00
N ILE A 124 9.20 -3.84 -1.47
CA ILE A 124 7.84 -3.54 -1.89
C ILE A 124 7.74 -2.05 -2.19
N GLN A 125 7.19 -1.72 -3.35
CA GLN A 125 6.87 -0.36 -3.72
C GLN A 125 5.36 -0.13 -3.54
N ALA A 126 5.02 0.85 -2.72
CA ALA A 126 3.65 1.17 -2.36
C ALA A 126 3.33 2.65 -2.63
N VAL A 127 2.06 2.89 -2.96
CA VAL A 127 1.45 4.22 -2.90
C VAL A 127 0.95 4.42 -1.47
N ILE A 128 1.30 5.57 -0.93
CA ILE A 128 0.93 6.04 0.40
C ILE A 128 -0.06 7.21 0.26
#